data_AF-A0A177XW49-F1
#
_entry.id   AF-A0A177XW49-F1
#
_cell.length_a   1.000
_cell.length_b   1.000
_cell.length_c   1.000
_cell.angle_alpha   90.00
_cell.angle_beta   90.00
_cell.angle_gamma   90.00
#
_symmetry.space_group_name_H-M   'P 1'
#
loop_
_entity.id
_entity.type
_entity.pdbx_description
1 polymer ?
#
loop_
_entity_poly.entity_id
_entity_poly.type
_entity_poly.pdbx_seq_one_letter_code
_entity_poly.pdbx_strand_id
1 'polypeptide(L)'
;MQLSIIPNTLDDFNLHELTTIQLGDEFYFIADEVTAALDYADRKAPIDKLDAEDKMLSPHPIRGHMYVLITEAALYELVFASKKPNAKKFQRWVTREVLPEIRKKGYYGKVKLPGFVNRFNLNYGRVSRGYFSVISELFIRLYGSLEMLGYEIPDQAQDGKDIRPDVSVGRLFSSYLSEHHPEHAESYQMYSHMFGNGHTRDAREYPNELLPIFIKFVDEVWIPSKAKDYFKGRDPVALEYLPKLIEVH
;
A
#
# COMPACT_ATOMS: atom_id res chain seq x y z
N MET A 1 -9.11 13.10 19.99
CA MET A 1 -7.73 13.16 19.48
C MET A 1 -6.89 12.23 20.33
N GLN A 2 -6.54 11.05 19.81
CA GLN A 2 -5.80 10.03 20.55
C GLN A 2 -4.31 10.31 20.39
N LEU A 3 -3.57 10.39 21.50
CA LEU A 3 -2.12 10.62 21.51
C LEU A 3 -1.42 9.26 21.50
N SER A 4 -0.55 9.05 20.51
CA SER A 4 0.26 7.83 20.39
C SER A 4 1.74 8.20 20.30
N ILE A 5 2.59 7.50 21.07
CA ILE A 5 4.05 7.60 20.97
C ILE A 5 4.53 6.49 20.04
N ILE A 6 5.29 6.85 19.00
CA ILE A 6 5.72 5.92 17.95
C ILE A 6 7.26 5.96 17.85
N PRO A 7 7.93 4.81 17.62
CA PRO A 7 9.36 4.78 17.34
C PRO A 7 9.71 5.60 16.09
N ASN A 8 10.79 6.37 16.16
CA ASN A 8 11.29 7.12 15.01
C ASN A 8 12.14 6.20 14.11
N THR A 9 12.05 6.37 12.78
CA THR A 9 12.74 5.54 11.78
C THR A 9 14.02 6.16 11.22
N LEU A 10 14.57 7.21 11.86
CA LEU A 10 15.77 7.94 11.43
C LEU A 10 17.06 7.44 12.11
N ASP A 11 17.35 6.15 11.95
CA ASP A 11 18.43 5.44 12.66
C ASP A 11 19.83 6.02 12.40
N ASP A 12 20.14 6.44 11.17
CA ASP A 12 21.50 6.84 10.75
C ASP A 12 21.93 8.25 11.21
N PHE A 13 21.05 9.02 11.85
CA PHE A 13 21.25 10.46 12.09
C PHE A 13 21.23 10.89 13.56
N ASN A 14 21.17 9.94 14.51
CA ASN A 14 20.91 10.21 15.95
C ASN A 14 19.61 11.00 16.19
N LEU A 15 18.62 10.84 15.30
CA LEU A 15 17.27 11.37 15.47
C LEU A 15 16.28 10.26 15.87
N HIS A 16 16.75 9.02 16.05
CA HIS A 16 15.93 7.86 16.41
C HIS A 16 15.39 7.90 17.85
N GLU A 17 16.04 8.65 18.75
CA GLU A 17 15.61 8.79 20.16
C GLU A 17 14.53 9.87 20.35
N LEU A 18 14.12 10.56 19.28
CA LEU A 18 13.10 11.59 19.39
C LEU A 18 11.73 10.97 19.69
N THR A 19 11.09 11.47 20.74
CA THR A 19 9.70 11.16 21.04
C THR A 19 8.82 11.73 19.94
N THR A 20 8.25 10.84 19.13
CA THR A 20 7.33 11.19 18.04
C THR A 20 5.90 11.03 18.55
N ILE A 21 5.09 12.08 18.37
CA ILE A 21 3.73 12.18 18.86
C ILE A 21 2.80 12.30 17.67
N GLN A 22 1.92 11.32 17.48
CA GLN A 22 0.89 11.39 16.45
C GLN A 22 -0.39 12.04 17.01
N LEU A 23 -0.90 13.06 16.32
CA LEU A 23 -2.17 13.71 16.60
C LEU A 23 -3.01 13.79 15.33
N GLY A 24 -3.97 12.86 15.19
CA GLY A 24 -4.67 12.67 13.91
C GLY A 24 -3.72 12.08 12.87
N ASP A 25 -3.64 12.71 11.71
CA ASP A 25 -2.77 12.29 10.60
C ASP A 25 -1.40 13.01 10.60
N GLU A 26 -1.17 13.91 11.56
CA GLU A 26 0.03 14.72 11.66
C GLU A 26 0.98 14.19 12.76
N PHE A 27 2.28 14.36 12.52
CA PHE A 27 3.34 13.99 13.46
C PHE A 27 4.03 15.22 14.05
N TYR A 28 4.29 15.14 15.34
CA TYR A 28 4.94 16.19 16.12
C TYR A 28 6.11 15.63 16.94
N PHE A 29 7.05 16.50 17.26
CA PHE A 29 8.28 16.16 18.00
C PHE A 29 8.45 17.07 19.21
N ILE A 30 9.02 16.55 20.29
CA ILE A 30 9.35 17.38 21.45
C ILE A 30 10.51 18.31 21.11
N ALA A 31 10.28 19.62 21.12
CA ALA A 31 11.24 20.62 20.66
C ALA A 31 12.57 20.62 21.44
N ASP A 32 12.51 20.37 22.75
CA ASP A 32 13.71 20.26 23.60
C ASP A 32 14.55 19.01 23.23
N GLU A 33 13.91 17.87 22.94
CA GLU A 33 14.62 16.67 22.50
C GLU A 33 15.30 16.89 21.14
N VAL A 34 14.63 17.60 20.21
CA VAL A 34 15.19 17.94 18.90
C VAL A 34 16.42 18.86 19.03
N THR A 35 16.30 19.94 19.79
CA THR A 35 17.43 20.87 20.00
C THR A 35 18.57 20.23 20.79
N ALA A 36 18.27 19.32 21.70
CA ALA A 36 19.27 18.50 22.39
C ALA A 36 20.00 17.54 21.43
N ALA A 37 19.27 16.81 20.58
CA ALA A 37 19.85 15.89 19.59
C ALA A 37 20.73 16.62 18.56
N LEU A 38 20.39 17.87 18.25
CA LEU A 38 21.16 18.77 17.39
C LEU A 38 22.24 19.56 18.13
N ASP A 39 22.45 19.29 19.42
CA ASP A 39 23.51 19.86 20.28
C ASP A 39 23.57 21.40 20.22
N TYR A 40 22.40 22.03 20.28
CA TYR A 40 22.27 23.48 20.41
C TYR A 40 22.72 23.94 21.79
N ALA A 41 23.64 24.91 21.84
CA ALA A 41 24.13 25.48 23.10
C ALA A 41 23.03 26.25 23.85
N ASP A 42 22.19 26.96 23.11
CA ASP A 42 20.94 27.53 23.59
C ASP A 42 19.79 26.76 22.94
N ARG A 43 19.04 26.02 23.75
CA ARG A 43 17.91 25.20 23.29
C ARG A 43 16.65 26.01 23.07
N LYS A 44 16.49 27.16 23.73
CA LYS A 44 15.26 27.96 23.69
C LYS A 44 15.25 28.91 22.51
N ALA A 45 16.35 29.64 22.26
CA ALA A 45 16.39 30.64 21.20
C ALA A 45 16.06 30.11 19.78
N PRO A 46 16.47 28.90 19.37
CA PRO A 46 16.05 28.32 18.09
C PRO A 46 14.55 28.03 18.04
N ILE A 47 13.98 27.51 19.13
CA ILE A 47 12.54 27.21 19.23
C ILE A 47 11.73 28.51 19.17
N ASP A 48 12.17 29.56 19.86
CA ASP A 48 11.50 30.86 19.87
C ASP A 48 11.43 31.50 18.47
N LYS A 49 12.40 31.20 17.59
CA LYS A 49 12.47 31.70 16.21
C LYS A 49 11.57 30.98 15.20
N LEU A 50 11.13 29.76 15.51
CA LEU A 50 10.20 29.03 14.65
C LEU A 50 8.88 29.80 14.51
N ASP A 51 8.17 29.57 13.42
CA ASP A 51 6.87 30.15 13.20
C ASP A 51 5.86 29.67 14.26
N ALA A 52 4.90 30.53 14.61
CA ALA A 52 3.94 30.23 15.67
C ALA A 52 3.02 29.06 15.31
N GLU A 53 2.75 28.84 14.01
CA GLU A 53 1.94 27.72 13.51
C GLU A 53 2.64 26.37 13.61
N ASP A 54 3.98 26.36 13.61
CA ASP A 54 4.79 25.15 13.73
C ASP A 54 5.04 24.74 15.18
N LYS A 55 4.43 25.42 16.15
CA LYS A 55 4.60 25.19 17.58
C LYS A 55 3.27 25.06 18.29
N MET A 56 3.20 24.15 19.25
CA MET A 56 2.11 24.13 20.22
C MET A 56 2.56 23.57 21.57
N LEU A 57 1.79 23.86 22.62
CA LEU A 57 1.90 23.10 23.86
C LEU A 57 1.21 21.75 23.67
N SER A 58 1.79 20.68 24.21
CA SER A 58 1.19 19.35 24.15
C SER A 58 -0.24 19.39 24.70
N PRO A 59 -1.23 18.76 24.05
CA PRO A 59 -2.63 18.86 24.48
C PRO A 59 -2.89 18.14 25.82
N HIS A 60 -2.02 17.19 26.17
CA HIS A 60 -2.02 16.47 27.43
C HIS A 60 -0.60 16.33 27.97
N PRO A 61 -0.41 16.08 29.27
CA PRO A 61 0.89 15.78 29.84
C PRO A 61 1.48 14.50 29.22
N ILE A 62 2.74 14.57 28.81
CA ILE A 62 3.53 13.45 28.33
C ILE A 62 4.54 13.15 29.43
N ARG A 63 4.64 11.90 29.91
CA ARG A 63 5.51 11.55 31.05
C ARG A 63 5.34 12.48 32.28
N GLY A 64 4.11 13.00 32.49
CA GLY A 64 3.79 13.91 33.61
C GLY A 64 4.09 15.40 33.38
N HIS A 65 4.58 15.79 32.20
CA HIS A 65 4.97 17.17 31.88
C HIS A 65 4.31 17.68 30.59
N MET A 66 4.09 19.00 30.53
CA MET A 66 3.68 19.66 29.29
C MET A 66 4.94 20.01 28.49
N TYR A 67 4.94 19.70 27.19
CA TYR A 67 6.07 19.96 26.31
C TYR A 67 5.69 20.89 25.17
N VAL A 68 6.65 21.66 24.66
CA VAL A 68 6.51 22.32 23.36
C VAL A 68 6.72 21.27 22.28
N LEU A 69 5.70 21.12 21.44
CA LEU A 69 5.70 20.24 20.28
C LEU A 69 5.95 21.08 19.03
N ILE A 70 6.75 20.54 18.12
CA ILE A 70 7.02 21.13 16.80
C ILE A 70 6.58 20.20 15.69
N THR A 71 6.15 20.78 14.57
CA THR A 71 5.81 20.05 13.34
C THR A 71 7.06 19.41 12.71
N GLU A 72 6.84 18.52 11.76
CA GLU A 72 7.92 17.96 10.93
C GLU A 72 8.64 19.05 10.11
N ALA A 73 7.92 20.08 9.64
CA ALA A 73 8.50 21.22 8.94
C ALA A 73 9.50 21.97 9.81
N ALA A 74 9.15 22.29 11.07
CA ALA A 74 10.06 22.93 12.02
C ALA A 74 11.24 22.04 12.43
N LEU A 75 11.03 20.72 12.57
CA LEU A 75 12.14 19.77 12.74
C LEU A 75 13.16 19.95 11.61
N TYR A 76 12.71 19.95 10.36
CA TYR A 76 13.60 20.15 9.21
C TYR A 76 14.24 21.53 9.23
N GLU A 77 13.54 22.61 9.54
CA GLU A 77 14.13 23.94 9.65
C GLU A 77 15.32 23.95 10.63
N LEU A 78 15.14 23.39 11.84
CA LEU A 78 16.20 23.27 12.84
C LEU A 78 17.36 22.40 12.33
N VAL A 79 17.07 21.26 11.71
CA VAL A 79 18.10 20.37 11.15
C VAL A 79 18.90 21.09 10.06
N PHE A 80 18.26 21.82 9.14
CA PHE A 80 18.91 22.52 8.04
C PHE A 80 19.71 23.75 8.52
N ALA A 81 19.26 24.43 9.58
CA ALA A 81 19.99 25.52 10.22
C ALA A 81 21.22 25.05 11.01
N SER A 82 21.21 23.82 11.53
CA SER A 82 22.30 23.29 12.35
C SER A 82 23.60 23.07 11.55
N LYS A 83 24.73 23.32 12.22
CA LYS A 83 26.09 23.11 11.71
C LYS A 83 26.74 21.83 12.25
N LYS A 84 26.05 21.05 13.09
CA LYS A 84 26.63 19.84 13.69
C LYS A 84 26.87 18.74 12.65
N PRO A 85 27.85 17.85 12.86
CA PRO A 85 28.15 16.78 11.93
C PRO A 85 26.94 15.91 11.56
N ASN A 86 26.12 15.52 12.54
CA ASN A 86 24.94 14.67 12.29
C ASN A 86 23.87 15.40 11.49
N ALA A 87 23.59 16.67 11.79
CA ALA A 87 22.70 17.51 10.98
C ALA A 87 23.20 17.64 9.54
N LYS A 88 24.51 17.84 9.35
CA LYS A 88 25.14 17.90 8.01
C LYS A 88 25.08 16.57 7.27
N LYS A 89 25.14 15.43 7.96
CA LYS A 89 24.91 14.10 7.36
C LYS A 89 23.48 13.98 6.84
N PHE A 90 22.48 14.31 7.67
CA PHE A 90 21.07 14.31 7.26
C PHE A 90 20.81 15.23 6.06
N GLN A 91 21.27 16.49 6.12
CA GLN A 91 21.15 17.44 5.02
C GLN A 91 21.77 16.91 3.72
N ARG A 92 22.95 16.26 3.79
CA ARG A 92 23.59 15.67 2.61
C ARG A 92 22.81 14.49 2.06
N TRP A 93 22.30 13.62 2.93
CA TRP A 93 21.46 12.49 2.52
C TRP A 93 20.19 13.00 1.80
N VAL A 94 19.47 13.97 2.39
CA VAL A 94 18.30 14.58 1.76
C VAL A 94 18.64 15.20 0.40
N THR A 95 19.69 16.03 0.35
CA THR A 95 20.01 16.82 -0.85
C THR A 95 20.73 16.04 -1.96
N ARG A 96 21.41 14.93 -1.63
CA ARG A 96 22.19 14.14 -2.59
C ARG A 96 21.54 12.82 -2.97
N GLU A 97 20.66 12.29 -2.13
CA GLU A 97 19.98 11.00 -2.36
C GLU A 97 18.48 11.21 -2.49
N VAL A 98 17.79 11.63 -1.41
CA VAL A 98 16.32 11.66 -1.36
C VAL A 98 15.72 12.56 -2.45
N LEU A 99 16.05 13.85 -2.47
CA LEU A 99 15.47 14.79 -3.42
C LEU A 99 15.86 14.46 -4.88
N PRO A 100 17.11 14.08 -5.19
CA PRO A 100 17.45 13.61 -6.54
C PRO A 100 16.71 12.34 -6.97
N GLU A 101 16.49 11.37 -6.07
CA GLU A 101 15.70 10.18 -6.38
C GLU A 101 14.24 10.54 -6.68
N ILE A 102 13.60 11.34 -5.83
CA ILE A 102 12.22 11.82 -6.04
C ILE A 102 12.12 12.54 -7.38
N ARG A 103 13.05 13.46 -7.68
CA ARG A 103 13.05 14.20 -8.96
C ARG A 103 13.19 13.27 -10.17
N LYS A 104 13.99 12.21 -10.07
CA LYS A 104 14.25 11.29 -11.19
C LYS A 104 13.16 10.24 -11.38
N LYS A 105 12.63 9.70 -10.28
CA LYS A 105 11.75 8.52 -10.26
C LYS A 105 10.30 8.85 -9.90
N GLY A 106 10.04 10.01 -9.30
CA GLY A 106 8.76 10.37 -8.68
C GLY A 106 8.61 9.89 -7.23
N TYR A 107 9.56 9.13 -6.69
CA TYR A 107 9.52 8.59 -5.33
C TYR A 107 10.93 8.34 -4.77
N TYR A 108 11.02 8.16 -3.45
CA TYR A 108 12.22 7.68 -2.75
C TYR A 108 11.94 6.31 -2.10
N GLY A 109 12.93 5.41 -2.11
CA GLY A 109 12.80 4.09 -1.47
C GLY A 109 12.17 3.02 -2.37
N LYS A 110 11.48 2.04 -1.76
CA LYS A 110 10.80 0.94 -2.47
C LYS A 110 9.30 1.22 -2.53
N VAL A 111 8.74 1.30 -3.74
CA VAL A 111 7.28 1.27 -3.91
C VAL A 111 6.82 -0.16 -3.69
N LYS A 112 6.06 -0.39 -2.62
CA LYS A 112 5.34 -1.65 -2.44
C LYS A 112 4.08 -1.57 -3.30
N LEU A 113 4.07 -2.32 -4.39
CA LEU A 113 2.86 -2.49 -5.20
C LEU A 113 1.83 -3.31 -4.41
N PRO A 114 0.52 -3.02 -4.55
CA PRO A 114 -0.53 -3.90 -4.06
C PRO A 114 -0.31 -5.32 -4.60
N GLY A 115 -0.55 -6.32 -3.77
CA GLY A 115 -0.24 -7.72 -4.04
C GLY A 115 -0.94 -8.23 -5.29
N PHE A 116 -2.15 -7.73 -5.56
CA PHE A 116 -2.88 -8.04 -6.80
C PHE A 116 -2.13 -7.51 -8.03
N VAL A 117 -1.75 -6.23 -8.02
CA VAL A 117 -0.99 -5.57 -9.11
C VAL A 117 0.34 -6.28 -9.34
N ASN A 118 1.05 -6.61 -8.26
CA ASN A 118 2.32 -7.32 -8.35
C ASN A 118 2.15 -8.71 -9.01
N ARG A 119 1.12 -9.48 -8.61
CA ARG A 119 0.82 -10.79 -9.24
C ARG A 119 0.47 -10.65 -10.72
N PHE A 120 -0.31 -9.63 -11.09
CA PHE A 120 -0.60 -9.33 -12.49
C PHE A 120 0.69 -9.00 -13.26
N ASN A 121 1.49 -8.05 -12.78
CA ASN A 121 2.74 -7.62 -13.44
C ASN A 121 3.74 -8.75 -13.63
N LEU A 122 3.85 -9.65 -12.65
CA LEU A 122 4.67 -10.84 -12.78
C LEU A 122 4.15 -11.72 -13.93
N ASN A 123 2.85 -11.93 -14.07
CA ASN A 123 2.32 -12.94 -14.99
C ASN A 123 1.93 -12.41 -16.37
N TYR A 124 1.81 -11.10 -16.57
CA TYR A 124 1.37 -10.50 -17.83
C TYR A 124 2.16 -11.00 -19.06
N GLY A 125 3.49 -11.01 -18.98
CA GLY A 125 4.36 -11.48 -20.06
C GLY A 125 4.58 -13.00 -20.14
N ARG A 126 3.89 -13.79 -19.29
CA ARG A 126 4.04 -15.25 -19.20
C ARG A 126 2.92 -16.01 -19.91
N VAL A 127 1.85 -15.31 -20.28
CA VAL A 127 0.70 -15.85 -21.02
C VAL A 127 1.04 -15.93 -22.50
N SER A 128 0.65 -17.01 -23.15
CA SER A 128 0.88 -17.24 -24.58
C SER A 128 0.08 -16.25 -25.43
N ARG A 129 0.63 -15.87 -26.59
CA ARG A 129 -0.08 -15.01 -27.53
C ARG A 129 -1.37 -15.69 -27.98
N GLY A 130 -2.50 -14.98 -27.92
CA GLY A 130 -3.83 -15.51 -28.25
C GLY A 130 -4.55 -16.16 -27.07
N TYR A 131 -3.96 -16.11 -25.87
CA TYR A 131 -4.56 -16.62 -24.64
C TYR A 131 -4.70 -15.49 -23.62
N PHE A 132 -5.59 -15.70 -22.65
CA PHE A 132 -5.71 -14.90 -21.44
C PHE A 132 -5.57 -15.78 -20.20
N SER A 133 -5.20 -15.16 -19.08
CA SER A 133 -5.20 -15.81 -17.77
C SER A 133 -6.29 -15.22 -16.89
N VAL A 134 -6.71 -15.95 -15.87
CA VAL A 134 -7.71 -15.44 -14.91
C VAL A 134 -7.24 -14.13 -14.25
N ILE A 135 -5.96 -14.04 -13.87
CA ILE A 135 -5.40 -12.83 -13.24
C ILE A 135 -5.36 -11.64 -14.20
N SER A 136 -5.12 -11.84 -15.50
CA SER A 136 -5.11 -10.74 -16.47
C SER A 136 -6.49 -10.11 -16.65
N GLU A 137 -7.53 -10.93 -16.66
CA GLU A 137 -8.90 -10.43 -16.80
C GLU A 137 -9.47 -9.86 -15.49
N LEU A 138 -9.17 -10.49 -14.35
CA LEU A 138 -9.59 -9.96 -13.06
C LEU A 138 -8.86 -8.66 -12.68
N PHE A 139 -7.68 -8.40 -13.23
CA PHE A 139 -7.03 -7.11 -13.06
C PHE A 139 -7.93 -5.96 -13.55
N ILE A 140 -8.60 -6.16 -14.68
CA ILE A 140 -9.50 -5.15 -15.26
C ILE A 140 -10.87 -5.19 -14.55
N ARG A 141 -11.47 -6.38 -14.48
CA ARG A 141 -12.89 -6.58 -14.11
C ARG A 141 -13.18 -6.51 -12.62
N LEU A 142 -12.17 -6.80 -11.81
CA LEU A 142 -12.30 -6.81 -10.36
C LEU A 142 -11.43 -5.72 -9.75
N TYR A 143 -10.11 -5.82 -9.91
CA TYR A 143 -9.18 -4.92 -9.23
C TYR A 143 -9.35 -3.46 -9.69
N GLY A 144 -9.22 -3.18 -10.98
CA GLY A 144 -9.34 -1.82 -11.52
C GLY A 144 -10.73 -1.22 -11.30
N SER A 145 -11.78 -2.03 -11.40
CA SER A 145 -13.16 -1.57 -11.16
C SER A 145 -13.41 -1.22 -9.69
N LEU A 146 -12.85 -1.98 -8.76
CA LEU A 146 -12.90 -1.67 -7.33
C LEU A 146 -12.06 -0.45 -6.97
N GLU A 147 -10.88 -0.30 -7.58
CA GLU A 147 -10.00 0.85 -7.41
C GLU A 147 -10.70 2.15 -7.86
N MET A 148 -11.41 2.11 -9.00
CA MET A 148 -12.23 3.24 -9.49
C MET A 148 -13.35 3.64 -8.52
N LEU A 149 -13.80 2.72 -7.68
CA LEU A 149 -14.78 2.98 -6.62
C LEU A 149 -14.12 3.43 -5.29
N GLY A 150 -12.80 3.61 -5.27
CA GLY A 150 -12.03 4.02 -4.10
C GLY A 150 -11.71 2.88 -3.14
N TYR A 151 -11.82 1.62 -3.57
CA TYR A 151 -11.52 0.46 -2.73
C TYR A 151 -10.37 -0.37 -3.29
N GLU A 152 -9.32 -0.53 -2.48
CA GLU A 152 -8.17 -1.37 -2.79
C GLU A 152 -8.32 -2.73 -2.09
N ILE A 153 -8.15 -3.83 -2.84
CA ILE A 153 -8.14 -5.18 -2.27
C ILE A 153 -6.87 -5.35 -1.42
N PRO A 154 -6.97 -5.64 -0.11
CA PRO A 154 -5.78 -5.81 0.72
C PRO A 154 -5.00 -7.09 0.36
N ASP A 155 -3.69 -7.07 0.62
CA ASP A 155 -2.80 -8.22 0.36
C ASP A 155 -3.25 -9.47 1.12
N GLN A 156 -3.64 -9.29 2.38
CA GLN A 156 -3.98 -10.36 3.32
C GLN A 156 -5.35 -10.12 3.93
N ALA A 157 -6.05 -11.22 4.17
CA ALA A 157 -7.28 -11.28 4.92
C ALA A 157 -7.04 -11.06 6.41
N GLN A 158 -8.13 -10.89 7.17
CA GLN A 158 -8.08 -10.78 8.64
C GLN A 158 -7.40 -11.97 9.34
N ASP A 159 -7.37 -13.15 8.71
CA ASP A 159 -6.69 -14.35 9.22
C ASP A 159 -5.22 -14.46 8.79
N GLY A 160 -4.67 -13.43 8.16
CA GLY A 160 -3.28 -13.36 7.68
C GLY A 160 -3.00 -14.10 6.37
N LYS A 161 -4.00 -14.76 5.76
CA LYS A 161 -3.82 -15.44 4.47
C LYS A 161 -3.97 -14.46 3.31
N ASP A 162 -3.22 -14.69 2.24
CA ASP A 162 -3.32 -13.86 1.04
C ASP A 162 -4.72 -13.86 0.42
N ILE A 163 -5.19 -12.69 -0.02
CA ILE A 163 -6.40 -12.55 -0.82
C ILE A 163 -6.07 -12.83 -2.29
N ARG A 164 -6.64 -13.93 -2.79
CA ARG A 164 -6.41 -14.52 -4.12
C ARG A 164 -7.73 -14.91 -4.80
N PRO A 165 -8.57 -13.95 -5.20
CA PRO A 165 -9.83 -14.23 -5.89
C PRO A 165 -9.59 -14.93 -7.23
N ASP A 166 -8.43 -14.72 -7.86
CA ASP A 166 -7.99 -15.40 -9.08
C ASP A 166 -7.98 -16.93 -8.95
N VAL A 167 -7.63 -17.48 -7.78
CA VAL A 167 -7.71 -18.93 -7.52
C VAL A 167 -9.17 -19.40 -7.43
N SER A 168 -10.03 -18.60 -6.78
CA SER A 168 -11.46 -18.90 -6.65
C SER A 168 -12.15 -18.89 -8.02
N VAL A 169 -11.94 -17.82 -8.79
CA VAL A 169 -12.48 -17.63 -10.14
C VAL A 169 -11.96 -18.71 -11.07
N GLY A 170 -10.66 -19.01 -11.08
CA GLY A 170 -10.11 -20.02 -11.99
C GLY A 170 -10.68 -21.42 -11.76
N ARG A 171 -10.87 -21.82 -10.50
CA ARG A 171 -11.51 -23.09 -10.16
C ARG A 171 -12.98 -23.12 -10.60
N LEU A 172 -13.73 -22.06 -10.29
CA LEU A 172 -15.17 -22.00 -10.57
C LEU A 172 -15.46 -21.83 -12.07
N PHE A 173 -14.60 -21.10 -12.81
CA PHE A 173 -14.72 -20.97 -14.26
C PHE A 173 -14.49 -22.30 -14.96
N SER A 174 -13.51 -23.10 -14.51
CA SER A 174 -13.34 -24.46 -15.02
C SER A 174 -14.61 -25.30 -14.82
N SER A 175 -15.19 -25.28 -13.63
CA SER A 175 -16.43 -26.02 -13.37
C SER A 175 -17.59 -25.50 -14.23
N TYR A 176 -17.67 -24.18 -14.39
CA TYR A 176 -18.68 -23.53 -15.22
C TYR A 176 -18.58 -23.95 -16.69
N LEU A 177 -17.37 -24.01 -17.27
CA LEU A 177 -17.17 -24.52 -18.63
C LEU A 177 -17.62 -25.98 -18.73
N SER A 178 -17.20 -26.86 -17.80
CA SER A 178 -17.61 -28.27 -17.84
C SER A 178 -19.14 -28.47 -17.79
N GLU A 179 -19.87 -27.61 -17.10
CA GLU A 179 -21.31 -27.70 -16.92
C GLU A 179 -22.12 -27.04 -18.06
N HIS A 180 -21.70 -25.86 -18.52
CA HIS A 180 -22.50 -25.02 -19.43
C HIS A 180 -21.94 -24.96 -20.85
N HIS A 181 -20.65 -25.26 -21.02
CA HIS A 181 -19.91 -25.19 -22.28
C HIS A 181 -18.97 -26.39 -22.42
N PRO A 182 -19.49 -27.64 -22.36
CA PRO A 182 -18.65 -28.85 -22.29
C PRO A 182 -17.71 -29.00 -23.49
N GLU A 183 -18.06 -28.43 -24.65
CA GLU A 183 -17.20 -28.33 -25.83
C GLU A 183 -15.90 -27.54 -25.58
N HIS A 184 -15.89 -26.68 -24.55
CA HIS A 184 -14.77 -25.84 -24.15
C HIS A 184 -14.12 -26.28 -22.83
N ALA A 185 -14.58 -27.36 -22.20
CA ALA A 185 -14.08 -27.82 -20.89
C ALA A 185 -12.56 -28.07 -20.87
N GLU A 186 -12.01 -28.59 -21.97
CA GLU A 186 -10.58 -28.85 -22.15
C GLU A 186 -9.88 -27.80 -23.03
N SER A 187 -10.54 -26.67 -23.33
CA SER A 187 -9.96 -25.57 -24.11
C SER A 187 -9.09 -24.67 -23.22
N TYR A 188 -7.97 -25.22 -22.75
CA TYR A 188 -6.95 -24.50 -22.00
C TYR A 188 -5.56 -25.10 -22.25
N GLN A 189 -4.53 -24.35 -21.92
CA GLN A 189 -3.18 -24.88 -21.74
C GLN A 189 -2.59 -24.38 -20.42
N MET A 190 -1.46 -24.93 -20.01
CA MET A 190 -0.79 -24.55 -18.77
C MET A 190 0.33 -23.57 -19.06
N TYR A 191 0.46 -22.54 -18.23
CA TYR A 191 1.61 -21.64 -18.20
C TYR A 191 2.22 -21.63 -16.80
N SER A 192 3.51 -21.28 -16.72
CA SER A 192 4.24 -21.20 -15.45
C SER A 192 3.91 -19.90 -14.72
N HIS A 193 2.98 -19.94 -13.77
CA HIS A 193 2.55 -18.80 -12.98
C HIS A 193 3.55 -18.49 -11.87
N MET A 194 4.00 -17.24 -11.78
CA MET A 194 4.96 -16.75 -10.79
C MET A 194 4.28 -16.07 -9.61
N PHE A 195 4.70 -16.41 -8.40
CA PHE A 195 4.27 -15.79 -7.16
C PHE A 195 5.28 -14.73 -6.68
N GLY A 196 4.83 -13.81 -5.82
CA GLY A 196 5.67 -12.74 -5.28
C GLY A 196 6.87 -13.22 -4.44
N ASN A 197 6.88 -14.48 -4.02
CA ASN A 197 8.01 -15.12 -3.31
C ASN A 197 9.01 -15.81 -4.25
N GLY A 198 8.84 -15.68 -5.57
CA GLY A 198 9.74 -16.26 -6.58
C GLY A 198 9.46 -17.72 -6.95
N HIS A 199 8.52 -18.38 -6.29
CA HIS A 199 8.10 -19.72 -6.68
C HIS A 199 7.17 -19.67 -7.90
N THR A 200 7.15 -20.75 -8.68
CA THR A 200 6.21 -20.95 -9.78
C THR A 200 5.30 -22.14 -9.54
N ARG A 201 4.09 -22.10 -10.11
CA ARG A 201 3.18 -23.26 -10.26
C ARG A 201 2.47 -23.17 -11.59
N ASP A 202 2.03 -24.32 -12.10
CA ASP A 202 1.25 -24.33 -13.33
C ASP A 202 -0.16 -23.80 -13.08
N ALA A 203 -0.60 -22.91 -13.96
CA ALA A 203 -1.96 -22.37 -13.97
C ALA A 203 -2.52 -22.44 -15.40
N ARG A 204 -3.85 -22.45 -15.50
CA ARG A 204 -4.53 -22.46 -16.80
C ARG A 204 -4.53 -21.08 -17.43
N GLU A 205 -4.25 -21.06 -18.73
CA GLU A 205 -4.59 -19.99 -19.65
C GLU A 205 -5.59 -20.52 -20.68
N TYR A 206 -6.46 -19.64 -21.15
CA TYR A 206 -7.59 -19.98 -22.01
C TYR A 206 -7.47 -19.21 -23.34
N PRO A 207 -7.87 -19.80 -24.48
CA PRO A 207 -7.89 -19.09 -25.76
C PRO A 207 -8.77 -17.83 -25.67
N ASN A 208 -8.38 -16.75 -26.35
CA ASN A 208 -9.11 -15.48 -26.33
C ASN A 208 -10.55 -15.59 -26.85
N GLU A 209 -10.86 -16.62 -27.64
CA GLU A 209 -12.22 -16.95 -28.09
C GLU A 209 -13.18 -17.23 -26.91
N LEU A 210 -12.65 -17.64 -25.74
CA LEU A 210 -13.44 -17.86 -24.53
C LEU A 210 -13.63 -16.61 -23.68
N LEU A 211 -13.05 -15.45 -24.05
CA LEU A 211 -13.20 -14.20 -23.30
C LEU A 211 -14.68 -13.81 -23.09
N PRO A 212 -15.57 -13.83 -24.09
CA PRO A 212 -16.97 -13.48 -23.86
C PRO A 212 -17.66 -14.38 -22.82
N ILE A 213 -17.35 -15.68 -22.82
CA ILE A 213 -17.88 -16.64 -21.84
C ILE A 213 -17.30 -16.36 -20.45
N PHE A 214 -16.00 -16.07 -20.36
CA PHE A 214 -15.34 -15.72 -19.10
C PHE A 214 -15.87 -14.43 -18.49
N ILE A 215 -16.05 -13.38 -19.30
CA ILE A 215 -16.61 -12.08 -18.89
C ILE A 215 -18.00 -12.31 -18.30
N LYS A 216 -18.87 -12.98 -19.06
CA LYS A 216 -20.22 -13.30 -18.61
C LYS A 216 -20.21 -14.09 -17.30
N PHE A 217 -19.32 -15.07 -17.17
CA PHE A 217 -19.17 -15.83 -15.94
C PHE A 217 -18.76 -14.94 -14.76
N VAL A 218 -17.80 -14.02 -14.93
CA VAL A 218 -17.36 -13.13 -13.86
C VAL A 218 -18.51 -12.20 -13.44
N ASP A 219 -19.14 -11.55 -14.41
CA ASP A 219 -20.08 -10.45 -14.16
C ASP A 219 -21.46 -10.95 -13.71
N GLU A 220 -21.94 -12.06 -14.27
CA GLU A 220 -23.28 -12.58 -13.99
C GLU A 220 -23.30 -13.71 -12.95
N VAL A 221 -22.18 -14.42 -12.77
CA VAL A 221 -22.11 -15.58 -11.86
C VAL A 221 -21.20 -15.32 -10.68
N TRP A 222 -19.92 -15.03 -10.90
CA TRP A 222 -18.95 -14.99 -9.81
C TRP A 222 -19.14 -13.76 -8.91
N ILE A 223 -19.19 -12.55 -9.47
CA ILE A 223 -19.38 -11.31 -8.68
C ILE A 223 -20.71 -11.36 -7.90
N PRO A 224 -21.88 -11.65 -8.53
CA PRO A 224 -23.15 -11.57 -7.82
C PRO A 224 -23.34 -12.68 -6.78
N SER A 225 -22.84 -13.89 -7.05
CA SER A 225 -23.18 -15.07 -6.23
C SER A 225 -22.02 -15.65 -5.42
N LYS A 226 -20.76 -15.48 -5.85
CA LYS A 226 -19.59 -16.16 -5.22
C LYS A 226 -18.64 -15.19 -4.54
N ALA A 227 -18.51 -13.96 -5.03
CA ALA A 227 -17.59 -12.97 -4.49
C ALA A 227 -17.98 -12.59 -3.06
N LYS A 228 -19.28 -12.43 -2.77
CA LYS A 228 -19.78 -12.15 -1.41
C LYS A 228 -19.27 -13.19 -0.41
N ASP A 229 -19.44 -14.48 -0.71
CA ASP A 229 -18.98 -15.55 0.19
C ASP A 229 -17.45 -15.61 0.28
N TYR A 230 -16.76 -15.29 -0.81
CA TYR A 230 -15.31 -15.20 -0.84
C TYR A 230 -14.79 -14.10 0.10
N PHE A 231 -15.35 -12.89 0.02
CA PHE A 231 -14.86 -11.73 0.77
C PHE A 231 -15.41 -11.66 2.20
N LYS A 232 -16.62 -12.17 2.47
CA LYS A 232 -17.29 -12.03 3.79
C LYS A 232 -16.43 -12.42 5.00
N GLY A 233 -15.62 -13.46 4.90
CA GLY A 233 -14.72 -13.91 5.97
C GLY A 233 -13.26 -13.48 5.82
N ARG A 234 -12.92 -12.74 4.76
CA ARG A 234 -11.55 -12.38 4.40
C ARG A 234 -11.34 -10.87 4.49
N ASP A 235 -12.21 -10.14 3.81
CA ASP A 235 -12.30 -8.69 3.86
C ASP A 235 -13.77 -8.25 3.72
N PRO A 236 -14.47 -8.06 4.86
CA PRO A 236 -15.86 -7.63 4.87
C PRO A 236 -16.09 -6.24 4.23
N VAL A 237 -15.07 -5.37 4.17
CA VAL A 237 -15.20 -4.02 3.57
C VAL A 237 -15.56 -4.12 2.10
N ALA A 238 -15.03 -5.13 1.39
CA ALA A 238 -15.34 -5.39 -0.02
C ALA A 238 -16.86 -5.50 -0.28
N LEU A 239 -17.65 -5.97 0.70
CA LEU A 239 -19.08 -6.21 0.53
C LEU A 239 -19.88 -4.93 0.26
N GLU A 240 -19.36 -3.76 0.64
CA GLU A 240 -19.97 -2.46 0.34
C GLU A 240 -19.74 -2.02 -1.11
N TYR A 241 -18.73 -2.60 -1.78
CA TYR A 241 -18.31 -2.22 -3.13
C TYR A 241 -18.74 -3.24 -4.18
N LEU A 242 -18.80 -4.53 -3.86
CA LEU A 242 -19.17 -5.58 -4.80
C LEU A 242 -20.49 -5.34 -5.54
N PRO A 243 -21.60 -4.87 -4.92
CA PRO A 243 -22.84 -4.59 -5.64
C PRO A 243 -22.67 -3.47 -6.69
N LYS A 244 -21.83 -2.47 -6.39
CA LYS A 244 -21.58 -1.31 -7.27
C LYS A 244 -20.85 -1.71 -8.56
N LEU A 245 -20.12 -2.83 -8.56
CA LEU A 245 -19.46 -3.34 -9.77
C LEU A 245 -20.47 -3.74 -10.85
N ILE A 246 -21.68 -4.13 -10.45
CA ILE A 246 -22.73 -4.58 -11.36
C ILE A 246 -23.57 -3.39 -11.84
N GLU A 247 -23.71 -2.34 -11.03
CA GLU A 247 -24.52 -1.16 -11.34
C GLU A 247 -23.87 -0.19 -12.36
N VAL A 248 -22.56 -0.34 -12.62
CA VAL A 248 -21.78 0.55 -13.48
C VAL A 248 -21.89 0.16 -14.98
N HIS A 249 -22.65 -0.87 -15.33
CA HIS A 249 -22.82 -1.38 -16.69
C HIS A 249 -24.28 -1.56 -17.11
#